data_AF-A0A4Y4XNR8-F1
#
_entry.id   AF-A0A4Y4XNR8-F1
#
_cell.length_a   1.000
_cell.length_b   1.000
_cell.length_c   1.000
_cell.angle_alpha   90.00
_cell.angle_beta   90.00
_cell.angle_gamma   90.00
#
_symmetry.space_group_name_H-M   'P 1'
#
loop_
_entity.id
_entity.type
_entity.pdbx_description
1 polymer ?
#
loop_
_entity_poly.entity_id
_entity_poly.type
_entity_poly.pdbx_seq_one_letter_code
_entity_poly.pdbx_strand_id
1 'polypeptide(L)'
;SKENTKLQIAKFLPQVSFFGSYIMKQNNSVFEDMIPSWFVGVAGRMPILSPTGRIQKYQASKLAELQVSSEQIQAKKNMELLVNKTYKETLSYLKEYKSLLSSVELAKENLKLQEQAF
;
A
#
# COMPACT_ATOMS: atom_id res chain seq x y z
N SER A 1 7.71 2.02 -2.04
CA SER A 1 6.91 2.17 -0.80
C SER A 1 7.61 3.04 0.26
N LYS A 2 8.83 2.70 0.71
CA LYS A 2 9.59 3.45 1.76
C LYS A 2 9.82 4.95 1.49
N GLU A 3 9.98 5.35 0.23
CA GLU A 3 10.19 6.75 -0.17
C GLU A 3 8.98 7.66 0.13
N ASN A 4 7.76 7.15 -0.09
CA ASN A 4 6.53 7.87 0.20
C ASN A 4 6.36 8.09 1.70
N THR A 5 6.73 7.12 2.54
CA THR A 5 6.66 7.24 4.00
C THR A 5 7.60 8.35 4.51
N LYS A 6 8.83 8.43 3.97
CA LYS A 6 9.79 9.48 4.32
C LYS A 6 9.31 10.87 3.90
N LEU A 7 8.66 10.97 2.73
CA LEU A 7 8.08 12.21 2.23
C LEU A 7 6.92 12.73 3.11
N GLN A 8 6.15 11.83 3.71
CA GLN A 8 5.06 12.21 4.62
C GLN A 8 5.60 12.65 5.98
N ILE A 9 6.64 12.01 6.51
CA ILE A 9 7.30 12.40 7.76
C ILE A 9 8.00 13.76 7.62
N ALA A 10 8.62 14.03 6.46
CA ALA A 10 9.30 15.29 6.18
C ALA A 10 8.36 16.52 6.27
N LYS A 11 7.06 16.34 6.07
CA LYS A 11 6.05 17.41 6.20
C LYS A 11 5.80 17.84 7.64
N PHE A 12 6.28 17.08 8.63
CA PHE A 12 6.15 17.36 10.06
C PHE A 12 7.43 17.87 10.71
N LEU A 13 8.54 17.92 9.97
CA LEU A 13 9.81 18.44 10.48
C LEU A 13 9.84 19.98 10.41
N PRO A 14 10.45 20.65 11.40
CA PRO A 14 10.62 22.10 11.36
C PRO A 14 11.44 22.49 10.12
N GLN A 15 10.89 23.39 9.32
CA GLN A 15 11.62 23.93 8.17
C GLN A 15 12.45 25.12 8.65
N VAL A 16 13.77 25.03 8.46
CA VAL A 16 14.72 26.09 8.79
C VAL A 16 15.14 26.76 7.49
N SER A 17 14.92 28.06 7.41
CA SER A 17 15.32 28.89 6.27
C SER A 17 16.32 29.95 6.74
N PHE A 18 17.40 30.10 5.98
CA PHE A 18 18.38 31.16 6.17
C PHE A 18 18.14 32.27 5.13
N PHE A 19 18.19 33.53 5.56
CA PHE A 19 18.10 34.67 4.65
C PHE A 19 19.14 35.72 5.02
N GLY A 20 19.68 36.40 4.00
CA GLY A 20 20.58 37.52 4.18
C GLY A 20 20.61 38.40 2.95
N SER A 21 20.84 39.69 3.15
CA SER A 21 20.92 40.69 2.08
C SER A 21 22.01 41.71 2.38
N TYR A 22 22.64 42.21 1.32
CA TYR A 22 23.71 43.21 1.35
C TYR A 22 23.24 44.46 0.61
N ILE A 23 23.36 45.63 1.24
CA ILE A 23 22.95 46.91 0.67
C ILE A 23 24.21 47.66 0.24
N MET A 24 24.35 47.91 -1.07
CA MET A 24 25.40 48.77 -1.62
C MET A 24 25.03 50.24 -1.40
N LYS A 25 25.83 50.94 -0.59
CA LYS A 25 25.65 52.37 -0.31
C LYS A 25 26.28 53.20 -1.42
N GLN A 26 25.54 54.16 -1.96
CA GLN A 26 26.03 55.06 -2.99
C GLN A 26 25.85 56.50 -2.50
N ASN A 27 26.88 56.97 -1.80
CA ASN A 27 27.19 58.34 -1.39
C ASN A 27 26.01 59.31 -1.08
N ASN A 28 25.95 59.70 0.20
CA ASN A 28 26.22 61.07 0.69
C ASN A 28 25.15 61.57 1.68
N SER A 29 24.83 60.75 2.70
CA SER A 29 24.00 61.20 3.81
C SER A 29 24.55 60.71 5.14
N VAL A 30 24.70 61.61 6.11
CA VAL A 30 25.25 61.39 7.47
C VAL A 30 24.47 60.30 8.24
N PHE A 31 23.25 60.00 7.80
CA PHE A 31 22.38 58.96 8.34
C PHE A 31 22.68 57.54 7.83
N GLU A 32 23.46 57.38 6.75
CA GLU A 32 23.81 56.05 6.22
C GLU A 32 24.83 55.33 7.10
N ASP A 33 25.70 56.03 7.82
CA ASP A 33 26.76 55.42 8.64
C ASP A 33 26.23 54.70 9.89
N MET A 34 25.04 55.05 10.37
CA MET A 34 24.43 54.41 11.55
C MET A 34 23.69 53.11 11.24
N ILE A 35 23.43 52.79 9.96
CA ILE A 35 22.65 51.61 9.56
C ILE A 35 23.61 50.51 9.03
N PRO A 36 23.55 49.28 9.56
CA PRO A 36 24.38 48.17 9.09
C PRO A 36 24.15 47.87 7.60
N SER A 37 25.22 47.60 6.86
CA SER A 37 25.18 47.33 5.40
C SER A 37 24.71 45.93 5.03
N TRP A 38 24.56 45.04 6.01
CA TRP A 38 24.14 43.67 5.80
C TRP A 38 23.31 43.17 6.98
N PHE A 39 22.37 42.27 6.70
CA PHE A 39 21.64 41.54 7.73
C PHE A 39 21.57 40.07 7.34
N VAL A 40 21.64 39.20 8.34
CA VAL A 40 21.40 37.75 8.22
C VAL A 40 20.44 37.31 9.31
N GLY A 41 19.58 36.35 8.99
CA GLY A 41 18.61 35.81 9.91
C GLY A 41 18.35 34.33 9.65
N VAL A 42 18.03 33.60 10.71
CA VAL A 42 17.51 32.23 10.66
C VAL A 42 16.04 32.27 11.07
N ALA A 43 15.18 31.71 10.23
CA ALA A 43 13.76 31.55 10.53
C ALA A 43 13.41 30.06 10.55
N GLY A 44 12.98 29.57 11.72
CA GLY A 44 12.38 28.25 11.86
C GLY A 44 10.86 28.37 11.80
N ARG A 45 10.20 27.62 10.91
CA ARG A 45 8.74 27.50 10.88
C ARG A 45 8.34 26.13 11.41
N MET A 46 7.77 26.10 12.61
CA MET A 46 7.12 24.91 13.18
C MET A 46 5.62 25.17 13.38
N PRO A 47 4.73 24.48 12.65
CA PRO A 47 3.29 24.68 12.82
C PRO A 47 2.81 23.98 14.10
N ILE A 48 2.58 24.75 15.18
CA ILE A 48 2.11 24.22 16.48
C ILE A 48 0.59 23.97 16.46
N LEU A 49 -0.17 24.81 15.73
CA LEU A 49 -1.61 24.68 15.52
C LEU A 49 -1.92 24.68 14.02
N SER A 50 -2.68 23.69 13.57
CA SER A 50 -3.10 23.53 12.18
C SER A 50 -4.60 23.82 12.07
N PRO A 51 -5.06 24.71 11.18
CA PRO A 51 -6.48 24.77 10.85
C PRO A 51 -6.82 23.49 10.09
N THR A 52 -7.51 22.56 10.78
CA THR A 52 -8.48 21.54 10.32
C THR A 52 -8.15 20.59 9.15
N GLY A 53 -7.25 20.89 8.22
CA GLY A 53 -6.95 20.06 7.04
C GLY A 53 -5.86 19.00 7.23
N ARG A 54 -5.12 18.99 8.35
CA ARG A 54 -4.03 18.02 8.59
C ARG A 54 -4.48 16.76 9.34
N ILE A 55 -5.47 16.86 10.22
CA ILE A 55 -6.06 15.68 10.89
C ILE A 55 -6.71 14.75 9.86
N GLN A 56 -7.43 15.32 8.89
CA GLN A 56 -8.04 14.57 7.79
C GLN A 56 -7.00 13.87 6.92
N LYS A 57 -5.86 14.52 6.63
CA LYS A 57 -4.76 13.91 5.87
C LYS A 57 -4.02 12.82 6.63
N TYR A 58 -3.81 12.99 7.94
CA TYR A 58 -3.24 11.95 8.80
C TYR A 58 -4.17 10.74 8.90
N GLN A 59 -5.46 10.97 9.12
CA GLN A 59 -6.47 9.92 9.10
C GLN A 59 -6.53 9.22 7.73
N ALA A 60 -6.52 9.97 6.62
CA ALA A 60 -6.47 9.40 5.27
C ALA A 60 -5.21 8.57 5.03
N SER A 61 -4.04 8.98 5.53
CA SER A 61 -2.82 8.18 5.41
C SER A 61 -2.86 6.91 6.27
N LYS A 62 -3.43 6.97 7.48
CA LYS A 62 -3.64 5.81 8.35
C LYS A 62 -4.65 4.84 7.74
N LEU A 63 -5.71 5.36 7.13
CA LEU A 63 -6.72 4.59 6.41
C LEU A 63 -6.14 3.93 5.16
N ALA A 64 -5.31 4.65 4.39
CA ALA A 64 -4.60 4.08 3.24
C ALA A 64 -3.61 2.98 3.66
N GLU A 65 -2.88 3.16 4.76
CA GLU A 65 -1.99 2.12 5.31
C GLU A 65 -2.77 0.88 5.78
N LEU A 66 -3.90 1.07 6.48
CA LEU A 66 -4.80 -0.01 6.85
C LEU A 66 -5.40 -0.72 5.63
N GLN A 67 -5.72 0.02 4.57
CA GLN A 67 -6.28 -0.53 3.34
C GLN A 67 -5.24 -1.38 2.59
N VAL A 68 -4.00 -0.91 2.47
CA VAL A 68 -2.91 -1.70 1.87
C VAL A 68 -2.60 -2.96 2.69
N SER A 69 -2.59 -2.85 4.03
CA SER A 69 -2.43 -4.03 4.90
C SER A 69 -3.59 -5.02 4.73
N SER A 70 -4.82 -4.51 4.63
CA SER A 70 -6.02 -5.32 4.40
C SER A 70 -5.99 -6.02 3.04
N GLU A 71 -5.59 -5.31 1.98
CA GLU A 71 -5.44 -5.85 0.63
C GLU A 71 -4.41 -6.98 0.56
N GLN A 72 -3.27 -6.84 1.27
CA GLN A 72 -2.28 -7.90 1.37
C GLN A 72 -2.80 -9.14 2.11
N ILE A 73 -3.49 -8.95 3.24
CA ILE A 73 -4.11 -10.03 4.01
C ILE A 73 -5.16 -10.75 3.16
N GLN A 74 -5.99 -9.99 2.43
CA GLN A 74 -7.02 -10.52 1.55
C GLN A 74 -6.41 -11.29 0.38
N ALA A 75 -5.33 -10.79 -0.24
CA ALA A 75 -4.63 -11.48 -1.32
C ALA A 75 -4.07 -12.83 -0.85
N LYS A 76 -3.46 -12.89 0.34
CA LYS A 76 -2.97 -14.14 0.92
C LYS A 76 -4.10 -15.14 1.16
N LYS A 77 -5.20 -14.69 1.77
CA LYS A 77 -6.39 -15.52 2.02
C LYS A 77 -7.01 -16.04 0.71
N ASN A 78 -7.04 -15.22 -0.33
CA ASN A 78 -7.54 -15.60 -1.64
C ASN A 78 -6.67 -16.69 -2.29
N MET A 79 -5.33 -16.57 -2.20
CA MET A 79 -4.41 -17.61 -2.68
C MET A 79 -4.61 -18.94 -1.93
N GLU A 80 -4.68 -18.89 -0.60
CA GLU A 80 -4.93 -20.08 0.23
C GLU A 80 -6.27 -20.74 -0.11
N LEU A 81 -7.32 -19.94 -0.32
CA LEU A 81 -8.64 -20.43 -0.72
C LEU A 81 -8.62 -21.10 -2.10
N LEU A 82 -7.96 -20.49 -3.08
CA LEU A 82 -7.84 -21.03 -4.44
C LEU A 82 -7.12 -22.38 -4.44
N VAL A 83 -5.97 -22.47 -3.77
CA VAL A 83 -5.21 -23.73 -3.67
C VAL A 83 -6.05 -24.83 -3.02
N ASN A 84 -6.72 -24.53 -1.91
CA ASN A 84 -7.60 -25.49 -1.24
C ASN A 84 -8.77 -25.94 -2.13
N LYS A 85 -9.37 -25.01 -2.88
CA LYS A 85 -10.47 -25.32 -3.80
C LYS A 85 -10.00 -26.24 -4.92
N THR A 86 -8.92 -25.88 -5.62
CA THR A 86 -8.38 -26.68 -6.73
C THR A 86 -7.92 -28.06 -6.29
N TYR A 87 -7.33 -28.18 -5.10
CA TYR A 87 -6.95 -29.48 -4.53
C TYR A 87 -8.18 -30.37 -4.29
N LYS A 88 -9.24 -29.82 -3.68
CA LYS A 88 -10.49 -30.55 -3.45
C LYS A 88 -11.20 -30.95 -4.74
N GLU A 89 -11.23 -30.07 -5.74
CA GLU A 89 -11.80 -30.37 -7.06
C GLU A 89 -11.04 -31.52 -7.73
N THR A 90 -9.71 -31.51 -7.69
CA THR A 90 -8.88 -32.59 -8.25
C THR A 90 -9.15 -33.94 -7.56
N LEU A 91 -9.27 -33.95 -6.23
CA LEU A 91 -9.63 -35.16 -5.50
C LEU A 91 -11.04 -35.65 -5.85
N SER A 92 -11.99 -34.73 -6.03
CA SER A 92 -13.35 -35.06 -6.45
C SER A 92 -13.36 -35.71 -7.84
N TYR A 93 -12.66 -35.13 -8.81
CA TYR A 93 -12.55 -35.68 -10.16
C TYR A 93 -11.88 -37.05 -10.17
N LEU A 94 -10.85 -37.25 -9.35
CA LEU A 94 -10.21 -38.56 -9.22
C LEU A 94 -11.17 -39.61 -8.67
N LYS A 95 -12.01 -39.25 -7.69
CA LYS A 95 -13.04 -40.14 -7.14
C LYS A 95 -14.11 -40.46 -8.17
N GLU A 96 -14.57 -39.45 -8.90
CA GLU A 96 -15.59 -39.59 -9.94
C GLU A 96 -15.10 -40.48 -11.09
N TYR A 97 -13.85 -40.28 -11.53
CA TYR A 97 -13.21 -41.14 -12.53
C TYR A 97 -13.17 -42.62 -12.12
N LYS A 98 -12.76 -42.91 -10.87
CA LYS A 98 -12.75 -44.28 -10.34
C LYS A 98 -14.16 -44.87 -10.26
N SER A 99 -15.14 -44.07 -9.86
CA SER A 99 -16.54 -44.50 -9.81
C SER A 99 -17.05 -44.87 -11.20
N LEU A 100 -16.74 -44.06 -12.22
CA LEU A 100 -17.17 -44.31 -13.59
C LEU A 100 -16.54 -45.59 -14.15
N LEU A 101 -15.26 -45.84 -13.90
CA LEU A 101 -14.60 -47.09 -14.28
C LEU A 101 -15.32 -48.31 -13.70
N SER A 102 -15.66 -48.27 -12.41
CA SER A 102 -16.41 -49.35 -11.78
C SER A 102 -17.81 -49.52 -12.39
N SER A 103 -18.51 -48.42 -12.69
CA SER A 103 -19.81 -48.49 -13.38
C SER A 103 -19.72 -49.12 -14.77
N VAL A 104 -18.66 -48.80 -15.53
CA VAL A 104 -18.41 -49.40 -16.85
C VAL A 104 -18.11 -50.89 -16.74
N GLU A 105 -17.30 -51.30 -15.76
CA GLU A 105 -16.97 -52.69 -15.51
C GLU A 105 -18.22 -53.50 -15.13
N LEU A 106 -19.03 -52.99 -14.20
CA LEU A 106 -20.32 -53.58 -13.82
C LEU A 106 -21.29 -53.69 -15.01
N ALA A 107 -21.34 -52.67 -15.87
CA ALA A 107 -22.19 -52.71 -17.07
C ALA A 107 -21.74 -53.79 -18.06
N LYS A 108 -20.42 -53.98 -18.25
CA LYS A 108 -19.88 -55.05 -19.09
C LYS A 108 -20.16 -56.43 -18.52
N GLU A 109 -20.03 -56.59 -17.21
CA GLU A 109 -20.33 -57.86 -16.54
C GLU A 109 -21.82 -58.20 -16.65
N ASN A 110 -22.70 -57.22 -16.43
CA ASN A 110 -24.14 -57.38 -16.64
C ASN A 110 -24.48 -57.78 -18.08
N LEU A 111 -23.83 -57.17 -19.10
CA LEU A 111 -24.04 -57.54 -20.50
C LEU A 111 -23.65 -59.00 -20.77
N LYS A 112 -22.49 -59.43 -20.27
CA LYS A 112 -22.02 -60.82 -20.40
C LYS A 112 -22.97 -61.82 -19.73
N LEU A 113 -23.47 -61.49 -18.53
CA LEU A 113 -24.43 -62.33 -17.81
C LEU A 113 -25.75 -62.46 -18.59
N GLN A 114 -26.21 -61.40 -19.26
CA GLN A 114 -27.38 -61.47 -20.13
C GLN A 114 -27.12 -62.36 -21.34
N GLU A 115 -25.99 -62.23 -22.02
CA GLU A 115 -25.63 -63.08 -23.18
C GLU A 115 -25.52 -64.57 -22.83
N GLN A 116 -25.13 -64.91 -21.60
CA GLN A 116 -25.07 -66.30 -21.12
C GLN A 116 -26.43 -66.88 -20.72
N ALA A 117 -27.42 -66.03 -20.47
CA ALA A 117 -28.76 -66.44 -20.06
C ALA A 117 -29.72 -66.69 -21.24
N PHE A 118 -29.33 -66.26 -22.45
CA PHE A 118 -30.04 -66.53 -23.72
C PHE A 118 -29.42 -67.72 -24.45
#